data_AF-A0A2E2ZAR7-F1
#
_entry.id   AF-A0A2E2ZAR7-F1
#
_cell.length_a   1.000
_cell.length_b   1.000
_cell.length_c   1.000
_cell.angle_alpha   90.00
_cell.angle_beta   90.00
_cell.angle_gamma   90.00
#
_symmetry.space_group_name_H-M   'P 1'
#
loop_
_entity.id
_entity.type
_entity.pdbx_description
1 polymer ?
#
loop_
_entity_poly.entity_id
_entity_poly.type
_entity_poly.pdbx_seq_one_letter_code
_entity_poly.pdbx_strand_id
1 'polypeptide(L)'
;MFTEDLEKLIHERYDKKVVLNTQTIEKKIDNYIDLYLSKKVQFKINNQPTDFKFVGKEYEDDLIFCYLEILNVPNISQFEASNYVLFEMFEQQQNIIKTNINNQNDSFVLTPQNNLATITFK
;
A
#
# COMPACT_ATOMS: atom_id res chain seq x y z
N MET A 1 -6.97 4.28 2.21
CA MET A 1 -6.56 4.61 3.60
C MET A 1 -7.19 5.95 3.97
N PHE A 2 -7.37 6.27 5.25
CA PHE A 2 -7.90 7.60 5.60
C PHE A 2 -6.89 8.69 5.26
N THR A 3 -7.39 9.79 4.70
CA THR A 3 -6.59 10.93 4.28
C THR A 3 -5.95 11.62 5.50
N GLU A 4 -6.69 11.74 6.61
CA GLU A 4 -6.17 12.34 7.85
C GLU A 4 -4.98 11.55 8.45
N ASP A 5 -5.06 10.21 8.41
CA ASP A 5 -4.01 9.35 8.94
C ASP A 5 -2.72 9.47 8.12
N LEU A 6 -2.86 9.56 6.80
CA LEU A 6 -1.73 9.79 5.90
C LEU A 6 -1.13 11.19 6.11
N GLU A 7 -1.95 12.22 6.29
CA GLU A 7 -1.48 13.57 6.59
C GLU A 7 -0.68 13.59 7.91
N LYS A 8 -1.22 12.96 8.96
CA LYS A 8 -0.54 12.82 10.25
C LYS A 8 0.80 12.08 10.12
N LEU A 9 0.83 10.98 9.36
CA LEU A 9 2.08 10.28 9.05
C LEU A 9 3.10 11.21 8.35
N ILE A 10 2.65 11.96 7.35
CA ILE A 10 3.53 12.87 6.60
C ILE A 10 4.09 13.97 7.50
N HIS A 11 3.28 14.51 8.43
CA HIS A 11 3.74 15.50 9.39
C HIS A 11 4.79 14.94 10.35
N GLU A 12 4.61 13.71 10.82
CA GLU A 12 5.57 13.06 11.74
C GLU A 12 6.88 12.68 11.04
N ARG A 13 6.83 12.27 9.77
CA ARG A 13 8.00 11.70 9.07
C ARG A 13 8.71 12.63 8.10
N TYR A 14 8.04 13.62 7.53
CA TYR A 14 8.55 14.35 6.38
C TYR A 14 8.39 15.87 6.48
N ASP A 15 7.16 16.38 6.57
CA ASP A 15 6.87 17.81 6.47
C ASP A 15 5.57 18.19 7.18
N LYS A 16 5.69 18.95 8.27
CA LYS A 16 4.57 19.41 9.11
C LYS A 16 3.65 20.44 8.46
N LYS A 17 3.99 20.96 7.28
CA LYS A 17 3.20 21.99 6.59
C LYS A 17 2.36 21.45 5.44
N VAL A 18 2.46 20.16 5.14
CA VAL A 18 1.68 19.53 4.07
C VAL A 18 0.21 19.52 4.47
N VAL A 19 -0.66 19.96 3.57
CA VAL A 19 -2.10 19.75 3.71
C VAL A 19 -2.54 18.95 2.49
N LEU A 20 -3.09 17.76 2.70
CA LEU A 20 -3.55 16.89 1.63
C LEU A 20 -4.82 17.44 0.97
N ASN A 21 -5.06 17.02 -0.27
CA ASN A 21 -6.22 17.47 -1.06
C ASN A 21 -6.27 19.00 -1.28
N THR A 22 -5.09 19.65 -1.28
CA THR A 22 -4.93 21.03 -1.72
C THR A 22 -4.07 21.01 -2.98
N GLN A 23 -4.65 21.32 -4.13
CA GLN A 23 -4.11 21.13 -5.50
C GLN A 23 -2.69 21.70 -5.76
N THR A 24 -2.10 22.39 -4.78
CA THR A 24 -0.89 23.20 -4.86
C THR A 24 0.42 22.39 -4.75
N ILE A 25 0.41 21.18 -4.16
CA ILE A 25 1.66 20.42 -3.85
C ILE A 25 1.62 18.93 -4.20
N GLU A 26 0.73 18.52 -5.11
CA GLU A 26 0.43 17.13 -5.43
C GLU A 26 1.67 16.27 -5.75
N LYS A 27 2.63 16.78 -6.54
CA LYS A 27 3.86 16.04 -6.88
C LYS A 27 4.74 15.72 -5.67
N LYS A 28 4.78 16.62 -4.69
CA LYS A 28 5.57 16.42 -3.48
C LYS A 28 4.91 15.37 -2.58
N ILE A 29 3.58 15.41 -2.50
CA ILE A 29 2.77 14.41 -1.81
C ILE A 29 2.96 13.04 -2.47
N ASP A 30 2.93 12.95 -3.80
CA ASP A 30 3.17 11.71 -4.55
C ASP A 30 4.51 11.09 -4.16
N ASN A 31 5.58 11.89 -4.14
CA ASN A 31 6.90 11.42 -3.75
C ASN A 31 6.94 10.91 -2.30
N TYR A 32 6.22 11.54 -1.38
CA TYR A 32 6.14 11.06 0.01
C TYR A 32 5.37 9.74 0.13
N ILE A 33 4.28 9.60 -0.62
CA ILE A 33 3.46 8.39 -0.66
C ILE A 33 4.28 7.25 -1.28
N ASP A 34 4.91 7.47 -2.43
CA ASP A 34 5.73 6.46 -3.11
C ASP A 34 6.90 6.00 -2.23
N LEU A 35 7.63 6.94 -1.63
CA LEU A 35 8.73 6.63 -0.70
C LEU A 35 8.26 5.86 0.54
N TYR A 36 7.05 6.15 1.02
CA TYR A 36 6.50 5.46 2.16
C TYR A 36 6.02 4.05 1.80
N LEU A 37 5.21 3.92 0.74
CA LEU A 37 4.65 2.64 0.31
C LEU A 37 5.75 1.66 -0.11
N SER A 38 6.80 2.11 -0.79
CA SER A 38 7.94 1.26 -1.19
C SER A 38 8.66 0.61 0.00
N LYS A 39 8.53 1.19 1.20
CA LYS A 39 9.09 0.62 2.44
C LYS A 39 8.09 -0.22 3.23
N LYS A 40 6.80 -0.05 2.98
CA LYS A 40 5.71 -0.61 3.82
C LYS A 40 4.92 -1.70 3.13
N VAL A 41 4.98 -1.77 1.81
CA VAL A 41 4.32 -2.79 1.01
C VAL A 41 5.40 -3.50 0.21
N GLN A 42 5.42 -4.83 0.28
CA GLN A 42 6.35 -5.65 -0.49
C GLN A 42 5.60 -6.79 -1.14
N PHE A 43 5.96 -7.09 -2.38
CA PHE A 43 5.37 -8.19 -3.13
C PHE A 43 6.43 -9.23 -3.48
N LYS A 44 6.02 -10.50 -3.49
CA LYS A 44 6.75 -11.54 -4.20
C LYS A 44 5.81 -12.27 -5.14
N ILE A 45 6.27 -12.47 -6.37
CA ILE A 45 5.54 -13.23 -7.38
C ILE A 45 6.44 -14.38 -7.81
N ASN A 46 5.92 -15.61 -7.74
CA ASN A 46 6.65 -16.84 -8.08
C ASN A 46 7.99 -16.95 -7.35
N ASN A 47 7.99 -16.64 -6.04
CA ASN A 47 9.15 -16.61 -5.14
C ASN A 47 10.24 -15.57 -5.46
N GLN A 48 9.98 -14.64 -6.39
CA GLN A 48 10.89 -13.52 -6.67
C GLN A 48 10.34 -12.25 -6.02
N PRO A 49 11.15 -11.49 -5.25
CA PRO A 49 10.82 -10.12 -4.87
C PRO A 49 10.54 -9.28 -6.10
N THR A 50 9.43 -8.57 -6.08
CA THR A 50 8.99 -7.77 -7.22
C THR A 50 8.64 -6.36 -6.78
N ASP A 51 9.35 -5.39 -7.34
CA ASP A 51 9.08 -3.98 -7.12
C ASP A 51 7.82 -3.56 -7.88
N PHE A 52 7.06 -2.64 -7.28
CA PHE A 52 5.95 -1.99 -7.93
C PHE A 52 6.35 -0.56 -8.35
N LYS A 53 5.58 -0.01 -9.28
CA LYS A 53 5.60 1.40 -9.64
C LYS A 53 4.37 2.09 -9.06
N PHE A 54 4.55 3.21 -8.36
CA PHE A 54 3.45 4.07 -8.00
C PHE A 54 2.91 4.79 -9.25
N VAL A 55 1.63 4.59 -9.55
CA VAL A 55 0.96 5.14 -10.74
C VAL A 55 0.31 6.48 -10.43
N GLY A 56 -0.24 6.61 -9.22
CA GLY A 56 -0.92 7.82 -8.78
C GLY A 56 -1.83 7.57 -7.59
N LYS A 57 -2.62 8.59 -7.28
CA LYS A 57 -3.58 8.57 -6.19
C LYS A 57 -4.87 9.29 -6.55
N GLU A 58 -5.94 8.94 -5.87
CA GLU A 58 -7.24 9.57 -5.97
C GLU A 58 -7.80 9.83 -4.57
N TYR A 59 -8.46 10.96 -4.39
CA TYR A 59 -9.17 11.31 -3.16
C TYR A 59 -10.66 11.07 -3.37
N GLU A 60 -11.28 10.32 -2.46
CA GLU A 60 -12.72 10.07 -2.43
C GLU A 60 -13.19 10.25 -0.98
N ASP A 61 -13.99 11.28 -0.73
CA ASP A 61 -14.40 11.69 0.61
C ASP A 61 -13.20 11.83 1.59
N ASP A 62 -13.19 11.05 2.66
CA ASP A 62 -12.13 10.98 3.66
C ASP A 62 -11.05 9.94 3.33
N LEU A 63 -11.14 9.28 2.18
CA LEU A 63 -10.23 8.25 1.73
C LEU A 63 -9.26 8.76 0.66
N ILE A 64 -8.09 8.15 0.67
CA ILE A 64 -7.12 8.21 -0.41
C ILE A 64 -6.83 6.80 -0.93
N PHE A 65 -6.98 6.66 -2.24
CA PHE A 65 -6.62 5.47 -3.00
C PHE A 65 -5.25 5.68 -3.61
N CYS A 66 -4.39 4.68 -3.50
CA CYS A 66 -3.05 4.68 -4.09
C CYS A 66 -2.97 3.52 -5.08
N TYR A 67 -2.59 3.82 -6.32
CA TYR A 67 -2.52 2.84 -7.39
C TYR A 67 -1.07 2.41 -7.60
N LEU A 68 -0.83 1.11 -7.43
CA LEU A 68 0.46 0.47 -7.62
C LEU A 68 0.37 -0.49 -8.80
N GLU A 69 1.40 -0.54 -9.64
CA GLU A 69 1.46 -1.42 -10.80
C GLU A 69 2.74 -2.25 -10.78
N ILE A 70 2.62 -3.54 -11.08
CA ILE A 70 3.75 -4.43 -11.33
C ILE A 70 3.66 -4.89 -12.78
N LEU A 71 4.69 -4.58 -13.57
CA LEU A 71 4.75 -4.94 -14.98
C LEU A 71 5.43 -6.30 -15.18
N ASN A 72 5.24 -6.88 -16.36
CA ASN A 72 5.92 -8.11 -16.80
C ASN A 72 5.62 -9.33 -15.92
N VAL A 73 4.35 -9.50 -15.51
CA VAL A 73 3.86 -10.66 -14.76
C VAL A 73 3.03 -11.55 -15.71
N PRO A 74 3.66 -12.47 -16.47
CA PRO A 74 2.94 -13.28 -17.45
C PRO A 74 2.05 -14.36 -16.82
N ASN A 75 2.40 -14.84 -15.62
CA ASN A 75 1.64 -15.81 -14.85
C ASN A 75 1.98 -15.70 -13.36
N ILE A 76 1.05 -16.15 -12.52
CA ILE A 76 1.20 -16.16 -11.06
C ILE A 76 0.88 -17.57 -10.57
N SER A 77 1.89 -18.32 -10.15
CA SER A 77 1.76 -19.62 -9.45
C SER A 77 1.81 -19.46 -7.94
N GLN A 78 2.51 -18.42 -7.46
CA GLN A 78 2.54 -18.04 -6.05
C GLN A 78 2.56 -16.52 -5.91
N PHE A 79 1.75 -16.00 -5.01
CA PHE A 79 1.68 -14.57 -4.69
C PHE A 79 1.88 -14.38 -3.19
N GLU A 80 2.79 -13.49 -2.84
CA GLU A 80 2.95 -13.01 -1.47
C GLU A 80 2.86 -11.49 -1.44
N ALA A 81 2.16 -10.97 -0.45
CA ALA A 81 2.08 -9.54 -0.18
C ALA A 81 2.25 -9.29 1.30
N SER A 82 3.20 -8.44 1.66
CA SER A 82 3.31 -7.91 3.01
C SER A 82 2.86 -6.47 3.08
N ASN A 83 2.18 -6.10 4.16
CA ASN A 83 1.64 -4.75 4.33
C ASN A 83 1.78 -4.26 5.78
N TYR A 84 2.61 -3.24 5.94
CA TYR A 84 2.95 -2.59 7.20
C TYR A 84 2.41 -1.15 7.29
N VAL A 85 1.54 -0.75 6.37
CA VAL A 85 1.01 0.61 6.29
C VAL A 85 0.35 0.97 7.62
N LEU A 86 0.84 2.07 8.21
CA LEU A 86 0.35 2.77 9.40
C LEU A 86 0.50 2.01 10.73
N PHE A 87 1.09 0.82 10.74
CA PHE A 87 1.33 0.08 12.00
C PHE A 87 2.23 0.83 12.98
N GLU A 88 3.13 1.71 12.53
CA GLU A 88 3.93 2.54 13.44
C GLU A 88 3.16 3.72 14.05
N MET A 89 2.01 4.08 13.47
CA MET A 89 1.25 5.27 13.86
C MET A 89 0.12 4.92 14.83
N PHE A 90 -0.47 3.73 14.69
CA PHE A 90 -1.65 3.33 15.47
C PHE A 90 -1.55 1.87 15.90
N GLU A 91 -1.55 1.63 17.21
CA GLU A 91 -1.40 0.28 17.78
C GLU A 91 -2.53 -0.69 17.39
N GLN A 92 -3.73 -0.15 17.17
CA GLN A 92 -4.92 -0.93 16.81
C GLN A 92 -5.12 -1.07 15.30
N GLN A 93 -4.19 -0.55 14.48
CA GLN A 93 -4.30 -0.61 13.03
C GLN A 93 -4.36 -2.05 12.53
N GLN A 94 -5.24 -2.27 11.55
CA GLN A 94 -5.32 -3.51 10.78
C GLN A 94 -5.30 -3.17 9.29
N ASN A 95 -4.66 -4.02 8.51
CA ASN A 95 -4.67 -3.92 7.05
C ASN A 95 -5.42 -5.11 6.47
N ILE A 96 -6.17 -4.89 5.39
CA ILE A 96 -6.87 -5.97 4.69
C ILE A 96 -6.28 -6.09 3.30
N ILE A 97 -5.84 -7.29 2.93
CA ILE A 97 -5.47 -7.62 1.56
C ILE A 97 -6.59 -8.46 0.97
N LYS A 98 -7.24 -7.94 -0.07
CA LYS A 98 -8.18 -8.69 -0.90
C LYS A 98 -7.56 -8.90 -2.26
N THR A 99 -7.60 -10.12 -2.76
CA THR A 99 -7.05 -10.47 -4.07
C THR A 99 -8.12 -11.05 -4.96
N ASN A 100 -8.03 -10.76 -6.25
CA ASN A 100 -8.70 -11.50 -7.31
C ASN A 100 -7.61 -11.88 -8.32
N ILE A 101 -7.12 -13.11 -8.24
CA ILE A 101 -6.00 -13.61 -9.05
C ILE A 101 -6.38 -14.98 -9.57
N ASN A 102 -6.19 -15.23 -10.87
CA ASN A 102 -6.54 -16.49 -11.51
C ASN A 102 -8.00 -16.96 -11.22
N ASN A 103 -8.95 -16.02 -11.21
CA ASN A 103 -10.36 -16.24 -10.83
C ASN A 103 -10.59 -16.75 -9.39
N GLN A 104 -9.60 -16.67 -8.52
CA GLN A 104 -9.71 -16.97 -7.10
C GLN A 104 -9.76 -15.67 -6.30
N ASN A 105 -10.73 -15.57 -5.40
CA ASN A 105 -10.84 -14.48 -4.45
C ASN A 105 -10.35 -14.94 -3.08
N ASP A 106 -9.42 -14.19 -2.49
CA ASP A 106 -8.96 -14.39 -1.12
C ASP A 106 -8.99 -13.08 -0.34
N SER A 107 -9.05 -13.16 0.99
CA SER A 107 -9.05 -12.02 1.89
C SER A 107 -8.27 -12.34 3.15
N PHE A 108 -7.31 -11.47 3.49
CA PHE A 108 -6.43 -11.60 4.64
C PHE A 108 -6.55 -10.37 5.52
N VAL A 109 -6.73 -10.57 6.82
CA VAL A 109 -6.60 -9.50 7.82
C VAL A 109 -5.19 -9.58 8.38
N LEU A 110 -4.46 -8.48 8.27
CA LEU A 110 -3.09 -8.33 8.67
C LEU A 110 -2.99 -7.44 9.91
N THR A 111 -2.13 -7.85 10.84
CA THR A 111 -1.79 -7.15 12.08
C THR A 111 -0.28 -6.96 12.18
N PRO A 112 0.24 -6.16 13.13
CA PRO A 112 1.67 -6.03 13.32
C PRO A 112 2.41 -7.37 13.52
N GLN A 113 1.74 -8.35 14.16
CA GLN A 113 2.30 -9.70 14.41
C GLN A 113 2.15 -10.65 13.23
N ASN A 114 1.19 -10.42 12.33
CA ASN A 114 0.95 -11.22 11.14
C ASN A 114 0.63 -10.30 9.95
N ASN A 115 1.67 -9.96 9.19
CA ASN A 115 1.63 -8.92 8.17
C ASN A 115 1.87 -9.44 6.74
N LEU A 116 1.82 -10.77 6.56
CA LEU A 116 2.08 -11.45 5.30
C LEU A 116 0.85 -12.23 4.85
N ALA A 117 0.43 -12.01 3.61
CA ALA A 117 -0.53 -12.85 2.90
C ALA A 117 0.22 -13.71 1.88
N THR A 118 -0.08 -15.01 1.82
CA THR A 118 0.52 -15.96 0.87
C THR A 118 -0.60 -16.75 0.20
N ILE A 119 -0.56 -16.84 -1.13
CA ILE A 119 -1.51 -17.57 -1.96
C ILE A 119 -0.71 -18.43 -2.93
N THR A 120 -1.10 -19.70 -3.09
CA THR A 120 -0.53 -20.62 -4.07
C THR A 120 -1.64 -21.11 -4.98
N PHE A 121 -1.40 -21.04 -6.28
CA PHE A 121 -2.32 -21.46 -7.33
C PHE A 121 -1.89 -22.84 -7.86
N LYS A 122 -2.87 -23.70 -8.16
CA LYS A 122 -2.64 -25.05 -8.70
C LYS A 122 -2.61 -25.06 -10.22
#